data_AF-A0ABD1T4H9-F1
#
_entry.id   AF-A0ABD1T4H9-F1
#
_cell.length_a   1.000
_cell.length_b   1.000
_cell.length_c   1.000
_cell.angle_alpha   90.00
_cell.angle_beta   90.00
_cell.angle_gamma   90.00
#
_symmetry.space_group_name_H-M   'P 1'
#
loop_
_entity.id
_entity.type
_entity.pdbx_description
1 polymer ?
#
loop_
_entity_poly.entity_id
_entity_poly.type
_entity_poly.pdbx_seq_one_letter_code
_entity_poly.pdbx_strand_id
1 'polypeptide(L)'
;MNSTKMRRKVVPAASENGDPGDKQDQLLLSASICNGEDLGPFIRKTFASGKPEILLRHLEHFRRYKESEIEDVCRAHYQDFIMAVDDLRSLLSDVDSLKSSLYDSNAKLQSVAVPLLTSLDSFVEARSKCRSIAPRLYDRLTFVFS
;
A
#
# COMPACT_ATOMS: atom_id res chain seq x y z
N MET A 1 -8.59 1.11 -11.07
CA MET A 1 -9.36 0.42 -12.13
C MET A 1 -9.90 -0.89 -11.57
N ASN A 2 -11.17 -1.18 -11.90
CA ASN A 2 -11.91 -2.43 -11.74
C ASN A 2 -12.20 -2.95 -10.31
N SER A 3 -13.20 -2.34 -9.68
CA SER A 3 -14.02 -3.02 -8.67
C SER A 3 -14.91 -4.04 -9.38
N THR A 4 -14.42 -5.27 -9.48
CA THR A 4 -15.19 -6.42 -9.96
C THR A 4 -16.28 -6.71 -8.94
N LYS A 5 -17.52 -6.39 -9.30
CA LYS A 5 -18.73 -6.84 -8.60
C LYS A 5 -18.70 -8.37 -8.52
N MET A 6 -18.26 -8.91 -7.39
CA MET A 6 -18.36 -10.34 -7.09
C MET A 6 -19.84 -10.68 -6.97
N ARG A 7 -20.42 -11.19 -8.05
CA ARG A 7 -21.73 -11.83 -8.01
C ARG A 7 -21.58 -13.05 -7.09
N ARG A 8 -22.06 -12.90 -5.85
CA ARG A 8 -22.08 -13.93 -4.80
C ARG A 8 -22.65 -15.22 -5.37
N LYS A 9 -21.79 -16.21 -5.60
CA LYS A 9 -22.16 -17.52 -6.09
C LYS A 9 -22.40 -18.39 -4.85
N VAL A 10 -23.67 -18.64 -4.52
CA VAL A 10 -24.04 -19.57 -3.46
C VAL A 10 -23.67 -20.98 -3.93
N VAL A 11 -22.61 -21.53 -3.35
CA VAL A 11 -22.20 -22.92 -3.59
C VAL A 11 -22.76 -23.76 -2.44
N PRO A 12 -23.69 -24.69 -2.69
CA PRO A 12 -24.17 -25.58 -1.65
C PRO A 12 -23.11 -26.65 -1.38
N ALA A 13 -22.55 -26.67 -0.17
CA ALA A 13 -21.71 -27.77 0.28
C ALA A 13 -22.57 -29.03 0.45
N ALA A 14 -22.12 -30.13 -0.14
CA ALA A 14 -22.85 -31.39 -0.23
C ALA A 14 -23.18 -31.95 1.16
N SER A 15 -24.46 -31.96 1.52
CA SER A 15 -25.00 -32.87 2.52
C SER A 15 -25.60 -34.07 1.78
N GLU A 16 -24.99 -35.23 2.00
CA GLU A 16 -25.52 -36.54 1.64
C GLU A 16 -26.71 -36.82 2.59
N ASN A 17 -27.87 -37.20 2.03
CA ASN A 17 -29.16 -37.55 2.69
C ASN A 17 -30.35 -36.58 2.57
N GLY A 18 -30.28 -35.50 1.78
CA GLY A 18 -31.44 -34.64 1.49
C GLY A 18 -32.15 -34.98 0.18
N ASP A 19 -33.50 -34.99 0.18
CA ASP A 19 -34.32 -35.06 -1.03
C ASP A 19 -33.88 -33.96 -2.03
N PRO A 20 -33.80 -34.23 -3.35
CA PRO A 20 -33.43 -33.21 -4.33
C PRO A 20 -34.30 -31.95 -4.26
N GLY A 21 -35.56 -32.04 -3.81
CA GLY A 21 -36.43 -30.88 -3.57
C GLY A 21 -35.93 -29.98 -2.43
N ASP A 22 -35.40 -30.57 -1.35
CA ASP A 22 -34.93 -29.81 -0.18
C ASP A 22 -33.69 -28.96 -0.51
N LYS A 23 -32.79 -29.47 -1.36
CA LYS A 23 -31.59 -28.73 -1.81
C LYS A 23 -31.93 -27.52 -2.67
N GLN A 24 -32.92 -27.65 -3.56
CA GLN A 24 -33.43 -26.55 -4.37
C GLN A 24 -34.08 -25.48 -3.48
N ASP A 25 -34.90 -25.91 -2.51
CA ASP A 25 -35.54 -25.01 -1.55
C ASP A 25 -34.53 -24.28 -0.68
N GLN A 26 -33.43 -24.93 -0.27
CA GLN A 26 -32.33 -24.31 0.47
C GLN A 26 -31.63 -23.21 -0.34
N LEU A 27 -31.35 -23.47 -1.63
CA LEU A 27 -30.78 -22.48 -2.54
C LEU A 27 -31.71 -21.28 -2.75
N LEU A 28 -33.00 -21.52 -2.96
CA LEU A 28 -33.98 -20.45 -3.16
C LEU A 28 -34.17 -19.61 -1.89
N LEU A 29 -34.21 -20.25 -0.71
CA LEU A 29 -34.30 -19.55 0.57
C LEU A 29 -33.08 -18.67 0.79
N SER A 30 -31.87 -19.20 0.59
CA SER A 30 -30.63 -18.42 0.77
C SER A 30 -30.54 -17.23 -0.19
N ALA A 31 -31.00 -17.37 -1.44
CA ALA A 31 -31.11 -16.27 -2.39
C ALA A 31 -32.12 -15.20 -1.94
N SER A 32 -33.31 -15.64 -1.50
CA SER A 32 -34.37 -14.73 -1.01
C SER A 32 -33.88 -13.92 0.19
N ILE A 33 -33.17 -14.56 1.14
CA ILE A 33 -32.56 -13.88 2.29
C ILE A 33 -31.49 -12.88 1.83
N CYS A 34 -30.61 -13.27 0.90
CA CYS A 34 -29.56 -12.37 0.38
C CYS A 34 -30.13 -11.15 -0.34
N ASN A 35 -31.30 -11.28 -0.97
CA ASN A 35 -31.97 -10.22 -1.71
C ASN A 35 -32.94 -9.40 -0.84
N GLY A 36 -33.20 -9.80 0.41
CA GLY A 36 -34.19 -9.15 1.28
C GLY A 36 -35.64 -9.38 0.84
N GLU A 37 -35.92 -10.50 0.19
CA GLU A 37 -37.25 -10.91 -0.29
C GLU A 37 -38.11 -11.50 0.85
N ASP A 38 -39.44 -11.55 0.64
CA ASP A 38 -40.38 -12.11 1.63
C ASP A 38 -40.15 -13.62 1.84
N LEU A 39 -39.97 -14.02 3.11
CA LEU A 39 -39.78 -15.41 3.52
C LEU A 39 -41.09 -16.12 3.86
N GLY A 40 -42.21 -15.38 3.91
CA GLY A 40 -43.55 -15.91 4.20
C GLY A 40 -43.95 -17.14 3.38
N PRO A 41 -43.67 -17.22 2.06
CA PRO A 41 -43.96 -18.40 1.24
C PRO A 41 -43.22 -19.66 1.71
N PHE A 42 -41.96 -19.54 2.12
CA PHE A 42 -41.16 -20.66 2.62
C PHE A 42 -41.68 -21.16 3.96
N ILE A 43 -42.01 -20.23 4.87
CA ILE A 43 -42.60 -20.55 6.18
C ILE A 43 -43.94 -21.26 5.98
N ARG A 44 -44.85 -20.71 5.17
CA ARG A 44 -46.16 -21.34 4.91
C ARG A 44 -46.01 -22.74 4.31
N LYS A 45 -45.09 -22.92 3.36
CA LYS A 45 -44.82 -24.22 2.71
C LYS A 45 -44.35 -25.28 3.70
N THR A 46 -43.41 -24.96 4.58
CA THR A 46 -42.80 -25.94 5.50
C THR A 46 -43.70 -26.29 6.69
N PHE A 47 -44.53 -25.35 7.14
CA PHE A 47 -45.55 -25.62 8.15
C PHE A 47 -46.74 -26.42 7.58
N ALA A 48 -47.18 -26.11 6.35
CA ALA A 48 -48.24 -26.88 5.68
C ALA A 48 -47.82 -28.33 5.39
N SER A 49 -46.53 -28.59 5.17
CA SER A 49 -45.99 -29.94 4.98
C SER A 49 -45.69 -30.69 6.28
N GLY A 50 -45.91 -30.05 7.45
CA GLY A 50 -45.65 -30.64 8.77
C GLY A 50 -44.17 -30.85 9.09
N LYS A 51 -43.26 -30.16 8.38
CA LYS A 51 -41.80 -30.32 8.53
C LYS A 51 -41.09 -28.98 8.81
N PRO A 52 -41.43 -28.27 9.90
CA PRO A 52 -40.81 -26.98 10.22
C PRO A 52 -39.29 -27.11 10.50
N GLU A 53 -38.84 -28.28 10.97
CA GLU A 53 -37.43 -28.58 11.24
C GLU A 53 -36.52 -28.42 10.01
N ILE A 54 -37.06 -28.62 8.80
CA ILE A 54 -36.30 -28.43 7.56
C ILE A 54 -35.94 -26.96 7.37
N LEU A 55 -36.88 -26.06 7.63
CA LEU A 55 -36.64 -24.62 7.56
C LEU A 55 -35.56 -24.20 8.55
N LEU A 56 -35.64 -24.70 9.79
CA LEU A 56 -34.63 -24.42 10.82
C LEU A 56 -33.25 -24.92 10.40
N ARG A 57 -33.13 -26.13 9.85
CA ARG A 57 -31.85 -26.64 9.32
C ARG A 57 -31.32 -25.79 8.17
N HIS A 58 -32.17 -25.34 7.25
CA HIS A 58 -31.75 -24.48 6.14
C HIS A 58 -31.25 -23.12 6.63
N LEU A 59 -31.94 -22.51 7.61
CA LEU A 59 -31.52 -21.26 8.23
C LEU A 59 -30.22 -21.41 9.03
N GLU A 60 -30.08 -22.50 9.77
CA GLU A 60 -28.84 -22.85 10.48
C GLU A 60 -27.65 -23.01 9.53
N HIS A 61 -27.85 -23.71 8.41
CA HIS A 61 -26.82 -23.84 7.39
C HIS A 61 -26.48 -22.49 6.76
N PHE A 62 -27.49 -21.69 6.41
CA PHE A 62 -27.28 -20.34 5.86
C PHE A 62 -26.53 -19.43 6.83
N ARG A 63 -26.88 -19.47 8.12
CA ARG A 63 -26.17 -18.72 9.18
C ARG A 63 -24.70 -19.10 9.23
N ARG A 64 -24.38 -20.39 9.31
CA ARG A 64 -23.00 -20.88 9.37
C ARG A 64 -22.21 -20.54 8.11
N TYR A 65 -22.85 -20.66 6.94
CA TYR A 65 -22.24 -20.27 5.67
C TYR A 65 -21.92 -18.78 5.65
N LYS A 66 -22.83 -17.92 6.12
CA LYS A 66 -22.60 -16.47 6.19
C LYS A 66 -21.55 -16.07 7.22
N GLU A 67 -21.50 -16.73 8.37
CA GLU A 67 -20.43 -16.51 9.35
C GLU A 67 -19.06 -16.80 8.72
N SER A 68 -18.92 -17.95 8.06
CA SER A 68 -17.68 -18.30 7.35
C SER A 68 -17.35 -17.31 6.24
N GLU A 69 -18.32 -16.87 5.44
CA GLU A 69 -18.11 -15.87 4.37
C GLU A 69 -17.62 -14.54 4.95
N ILE A 70 -18.18 -14.11 6.09
CA ILE A 70 -17.76 -12.87 6.78
C ILE A 70 -16.34 -13.05 7.33
N GLU A 71 -16.05 -14.15 8.00
CA GLU A 71 -14.71 -14.45 8.51
C GLU A 71 -13.66 -14.45 7.42
N ASP A 72 -13.95 -15.06 6.26
CA ASP A 72 -13.02 -15.13 5.13
C ASP A 72 -12.72 -13.74 4.55
N VAL A 73 -13.74 -12.90 4.39
CA VAL A 73 -13.58 -11.51 3.92
C VAL A 73 -12.79 -10.68 4.93
N CYS A 74 -13.13 -10.78 6.22
CA CYS A 74 -12.40 -10.10 7.28
C CYS A 74 -10.93 -10.54 7.29
N ARG A 75 -10.67 -11.84 7.22
CA ARG A 75 -9.32 -12.41 7.19
C ARG A 75 -8.51 -11.88 6.01
N ALA A 76 -9.09 -11.88 4.80
CA ALA A 76 -8.43 -11.35 3.61
C ALA A 76 -8.05 -9.88 3.80
N HIS A 77 -9.00 -9.04 4.25
CA HIS A 77 -8.73 -7.63 4.50
C HIS A 77 -7.70 -7.36 5.61
N TYR A 78 -7.70 -8.17 6.67
CA TYR A 78 -6.65 -8.06 7.69
C TYR A 78 -5.27 -8.41 7.14
N GLN A 79 -5.16 -9.45 6.30
CA GLN A 79 -3.89 -9.80 5.66
C GLN A 79 -3.41 -8.69 4.71
N ASP A 80 -4.30 -8.16 3.87
CA ASP A 80 -3.98 -7.04 2.97
C ASP A 80 -3.49 -5.81 3.76
N PHE A 81 -4.11 -5.51 4.90
CA PHE A 81 -3.69 -4.42 5.77
C PHE A 81 -2.29 -4.65 6.36
N ILE A 82 -2.01 -5.84 6.87
CA ILE A 82 -0.70 -6.18 7.44
C ILE A 82 0.39 -6.04 6.36
N MET A 83 0.15 -6.58 5.15
CA MET A 83 1.08 -6.45 4.04
C MET A 83 1.35 -5.00 3.66
N ALA A 84 0.30 -4.18 3.56
CA ALA A 84 0.46 -2.76 3.25
C ALA A 84 1.28 -2.01 4.33
N VAL A 85 1.13 -2.38 5.60
CA VAL A 85 1.92 -1.81 6.69
C VAL A 85 3.39 -2.24 6.59
N ASP A 86 3.66 -3.50 6.25
CA ASP A 86 5.03 -3.99 6.05
C ASP A 86 5.71 -3.32 4.85
N ASP A 87 4.99 -3.15 3.74
CA ASP A 87 5.48 -2.40 2.56
C ASP A 87 5.84 -0.96 2.93
N LEU A 88 5.00 -0.27 3.72
CA LEU A 88 5.27 1.08 4.18
C LEU A 88 6.51 1.15 5.08
N ARG A 89 6.74 0.14 5.93
CA ARG A 89 7.92 0.06 6.78
C ARG A 89 9.20 -0.18 5.96
N SER A 90 9.13 -1.04 4.96
CA SER A 90 10.24 -1.24 4.01
C SER A 90 10.56 0.05 3.28
N LEU A 91 9.55 0.74 2.76
CA LEU A 91 9.73 2.02 2.07
C LEU A 91 10.37 3.08 2.98
N LEU A 92 9.96 3.15 4.24
CA LEU A 92 10.55 4.08 5.20
C LEU A 92 12.05 3.78 5.42
N SER A 93 12.41 2.50 5.56
CA SER A 93 13.81 2.07 5.66
C SER A 93 14.63 2.47 4.43
N ASP A 94 14.08 2.28 3.23
CA ASP A 94 14.74 2.65 1.98
C ASP A 94 14.95 4.18 1.88
N VAL A 95 13.96 4.97 2.31
CA VAL A 95 14.06 6.43 2.36
C VAL A 95 15.13 6.89 3.35
N ASP A 96 15.23 6.28 4.52
CA ASP A 96 16.27 6.61 5.51
C ASP A 96 17.67 6.25 5.01
N SER A 97 17.81 5.13 4.29
CA SER A 97 19.06 4.75 3.61
C SER A 97 19.44 5.78 2.53
N LEU A 98 18.49 6.15 1.67
CA LEU A 98 18.70 7.15 0.62
C LEU A 98 19.09 8.51 1.21
N LYS A 99 18.40 8.94 2.28
CA LYS A 99 18.70 10.17 3.00
C LYS A 99 20.13 10.14 3.52
N SER A 100 20.55 9.05 4.17
CA SER A 100 21.92 8.89 4.69
C SER A 100 22.96 8.95 3.57
N SER A 101 22.71 8.26 2.46
CA SER A 101 23.60 8.31 1.28
C SER A 101 23.73 9.73 0.71
N LEU A 102 22.63 10.49 0.64
CA LEU A 102 22.64 11.87 0.19
C LEU A 102 23.44 12.79 1.13
N TYR A 103 23.27 12.63 2.45
CA TYR A 103 24.07 13.35 3.43
C TYR A 103 25.57 13.05 3.27
N ASP A 104 25.94 11.79 3.10
CA ASP A 104 27.34 11.39 2.91
C ASP A 104 27.93 11.96 1.62
N SER A 105 27.19 11.91 0.51
CA SER A 105 27.60 12.51 -0.76
C SER A 105 27.77 14.02 -0.65
N ASN A 106 26.84 14.72 0.01
CA ASN A 106 26.94 16.16 0.22
C ASN A 106 28.14 16.50 1.13
N ALA A 107 28.36 15.73 2.20
CA ALA A 107 29.51 15.93 3.09
C ALA A 107 30.84 15.76 2.35
N LYS A 108 30.96 14.72 1.51
CA LYS A 108 32.14 14.50 0.65
C LYS A 108 32.33 15.62 -0.37
N LEU A 109 31.24 16.10 -0.98
CA LEU A 109 31.32 17.22 -1.92
C LEU A 109 31.79 18.50 -1.22
N GLN A 110 31.23 18.83 -0.06
CA GLN A 110 31.63 20.01 0.71
C GLN A 110 33.07 19.91 1.21
N SER A 111 33.52 18.72 1.64
CA SER A 111 34.89 18.54 2.13
C SER A 111 35.95 18.77 1.06
N VAL A 112 35.61 18.57 -0.23
CA VAL A 112 36.52 18.84 -1.35
C VAL A 112 36.31 20.25 -1.92
N ALA A 113 35.06 20.67 -2.11
CA ALA A 113 34.74 21.94 -2.76
C ALA A 113 35.16 23.14 -1.91
N VAL A 114 34.96 23.10 -0.59
CA VAL A 114 35.30 24.23 0.29
C VAL A 114 36.81 24.53 0.28
N PRO A 115 37.72 23.56 0.49
CA PRO A 115 39.16 23.83 0.38
C PRO A 115 39.59 24.31 -1.01
N LEU A 116 39.00 23.77 -2.07
CA LEU A 116 39.32 24.19 -3.44
C LEU A 116 38.92 25.65 -3.70
N LEU A 117 37.73 26.05 -3.26
CA LEU A 117 37.27 27.45 -3.36
C LEU A 117 38.17 28.39 -2.56
N THR A 118 38.53 28.02 -1.33
CA THR A 118 39.46 28.81 -0.51
C THR A 118 40.83 28.95 -1.18
N SER A 119 41.34 27.87 -1.78
CA SER A 119 42.61 27.90 -2.53
C SER A 119 42.50 28.83 -3.75
N LEU A 120 41.39 28.76 -4.48
CA LEU A 120 41.11 29.63 -5.62
C LEU A 120 41.08 31.11 -5.21
N ASP A 121 40.40 31.45 -4.11
CA ASP A 121 40.35 32.81 -3.59
C ASP A 121 41.74 33.33 -3.24
N SER A 122 42.56 32.51 -2.57
CA SER A 122 43.94 32.88 -2.22
C SER A 122 44.81 33.12 -3.48
N PHE A 123 44.62 32.32 -4.52
CA PHE A 123 45.31 32.46 -5.79
C PHE A 123 44.91 33.74 -6.52
N VAL A 124 43.61 34.05 -6.56
CA VAL A 124 43.08 35.29 -7.15
C VAL A 124 43.62 36.51 -6.41
N GLU A 125 43.65 36.48 -5.08
CA GLU A 125 44.19 37.57 -4.27
C GLU A 125 45.69 37.78 -4.56
N ALA A 126 46.49 36.71 -4.56
CA ALA A 126 47.92 36.78 -4.87
C ALA A 126 48.17 37.34 -6.28
N ARG A 127 47.40 36.87 -7.28
CA ARG A 127 47.48 37.36 -8.65
C ARG A 127 47.11 38.85 -8.76
N SER A 128 46.10 39.31 -8.00
CA SER A 128 45.71 40.73 -7.99
C SER A 128 46.84 41.62 -7.45
N LYS A 129 47.51 41.20 -6.37
CA LYS A 129 48.66 41.87 -5.79
C LYS A 129 49.82 41.92 -6.78
N CYS A 130 50.19 40.79 -7.39
CA CYS A 130 51.24 40.74 -8.41
C CYS A 130 50.94 41.69 -9.59
N ARG A 131 49.69 41.74 -10.06
CA ARG A 131 49.28 42.65 -11.14
C ARG A 131 49.42 44.13 -10.76
N SER A 132 49.19 44.49 -9.50
CA SER A 132 49.41 45.86 -9.02
C SER A 132 50.89 46.23 -8.84
N ILE A 133 51.72 45.27 -8.44
CA ILE A 133 53.14 45.49 -8.12
C ILE A 133 53.99 45.52 -9.39
N ALA A 134 53.71 44.62 -10.34
CA ALA A 134 54.49 44.47 -11.57
C ALA A 134 54.74 45.80 -12.32
N PRO A 135 53.73 46.61 -12.68
CA PRO A 135 53.98 47.88 -13.39
C PRO A 135 54.79 48.88 -12.55
N ARG A 136 54.60 48.91 -11.22
CA ARG A 136 55.37 49.80 -10.34
C ARG A 136 56.85 49.43 -10.26
N LEU A 137 57.17 48.14 -10.37
CA LEU A 137 58.55 47.67 -10.45
C LEU A 137 59.18 48.04 -11.80
N TYR A 138 58.42 47.91 -12.91
CA TYR A 138 58.87 48.36 -14.22
C TYR A 138 59.19 49.85 -14.23
N ASP A 139 58.27 50.71 -13.77
CA ASP A 139 58.48 52.17 -13.71
C ASP A 139 59.69 52.54 -12.82
N ARG A 140 59.86 51.86 -11.69
CA ARG A 140 60.97 52.13 -10.77
C ARG A 140 62.31 51.67 -11.32
N LEU A 141 62.37 50.56 -12.07
CA LEU A 141 63.58 50.19 -12.81
C LEU A 141 63.87 51.22 -13.91
N THR A 142 62.88 51.62 -14.71
CA THR A 142 63.08 52.63 -15.76
C THR A 142 63.61 53.95 -15.20
N PHE A 143 63.15 54.38 -14.02
CA PHE A 143 63.66 55.56 -13.33
C PHE A 143 65.08 55.39 -12.77
N VAL A 144 65.47 54.20 -12.30
CA VAL A 144 66.83 53.93 -11.76
C VAL A 144 67.87 53.80 -12.89
N PHE A 145 67.46 53.40 -14.09
CA PHE A 145 68.33 53.19 -15.25
C PHE A 145 68.33 54.35 -16.27
N SER A 146 67.67 55.48 -15.99
CA SER A 146 67.74 56.74 -16.77
C SER A 146 68.55 57.79 -16.02
#